data_AF-A0AAU4CQN4-F1
#
_entry.id   AF-A0AAU4CQN4-F1
#
_cell.length_a   1.000
_cell.length_b   1.000
_cell.length_c   1.000
_cell.angle_alpha   90.00
_cell.angle_beta   90.00
_cell.angle_gamma   90.00
#
_symmetry.space_group_name_H-M   'P 1'
#
loop_
_entity.id
_entity.type
_entity.pdbx_description
1 polymer ?
#
loop_
_entity_poly.entity_id
_entity_poly.type
_entity_poly.pdbx_seq_one_letter_code
_entity_poly.pdbx_strand_id
1 'polypeptide(L)' 'MDRAVGRADRPANWHPGEDVVLGAPRTQAELDARLADNSVKLTDRYLATRPGTPG' A
#
# COMPACT_ATOMS: atom_id res chain seq x y z
N MET A 1 -8.49 9.74 15.35
CA MET A 1 -8.00 10.12 14.02
C MET A 1 -7.94 8.85 13.18
N ASP A 2 -9.08 8.46 12.59
CA ASP A 2 -9.12 7.36 11.64
C ASP A 2 -8.33 7.76 10.40
N ARG A 3 -7.10 7.25 10.27
CA ARG A 3 -6.44 7.23 8.97
C ARG A 3 -7.37 6.42 8.08
N ALA A 4 -7.99 7.07 7.09
CA ALA A 4 -8.67 6.37 6.01
C ALA A 4 -7.66 5.40 5.40
N VAL A 5 -7.77 4.13 5.79
CA VAL A 5 -6.96 3.08 5.21
C VAL A 5 -7.47 2.96 3.79
N GLY A 6 -6.75 3.57 2.84
CA GLY A 6 -7.01 3.37 1.42
C GLY A 6 -7.16 1.87 1.17
N ARG A 7 -8.16 1.49 0.36
CA ARG A 7 -8.42 0.08 0.05
C ARG A 7 -7.11 -0.58 -0.37
N ALA A 8 -6.78 -1.68 0.30
CA ALA A 8 -5.63 -2.49 -0.01
C ALA A 8 -6.14 -3.79 -0.63
N ASP A 9 -5.52 -4.18 -1.73
CA ASP A 9 -5.90 -5.33 -2.52
C ASP A 9 -5.00 -6.52 -2.19
N ARG A 10 -5.56 -7.71 -2.25
CA ARG A 10 -4.83 -8.97 -2.08
C ARG A 10 -4.30 -9.39 -3.45
N PRO A 11 -2.96 -9.49 -3.64
CA PRO A 11 -2.40 -9.95 -4.90
C PRO A 11 -2.85 -11.38 -5.23
N ALA A 12 -2.63 -11.79 -6.47
CA ALA A 12 -2.90 -13.16 -6.88
C ALA A 12 -2.13 -14.15 -5.97
N ASN A 13 -2.80 -15.20 -5.50
CA ASN A 13 -2.25 -16.21 -4.59
C ASN A 13 -1.80 -15.69 -3.21
N TRP A 14 -2.41 -14.61 -2.71
CA TRP A 14 -2.12 -14.07 -1.38
C TRP A 14 -2.61 -14.97 -0.23
N HIS A 15 -1.82 -15.05 0.85
CA HIS A 15 -2.15 -15.72 2.10
C HIS A 15 -2.18 -14.75 3.31
N PRO A 16 -2.97 -15.05 4.37
CA PRO A 16 -2.99 -14.24 5.60
C PRO A 16 -1.59 -13.99 6.19
N GLY A 17 -1.32 -12.73 6.54
CA GLY A 17 -0.02 -12.28 7.04
C GLY A 17 0.96 -11.82 5.97
N GLU A 18 0.71 -12.09 4.68
CA GLU A 18 1.51 -11.54 3.59
C GLU A 18 1.17 -10.07 3.31
N ASP A 19 2.08 -9.38 2.61
CA ASP A 19 1.89 -8.00 2.24
C ASP A 19 0.66 -7.81 1.33
N VAL A 20 -0.04 -6.69 1.52
CA VAL A 20 -1.15 -6.27 0.66
C VAL A 20 -0.70 -5.16 -0.28
N VAL A 21 -1.30 -5.11 -1.47
CA VAL A 21 -1.04 -4.07 -2.47
C VAL A 21 -1.83 -2.81 -2.10
N LEU A 22 -1.18 -1.66 -2.18
CA LEU A 22 -1.83 -0.37 -2.00
C LEU A 22 -2.42 0.12 -3.32
N GLY A 23 -3.61 0.72 -3.25
CA GLY A 23 -4.18 1.42 -4.38
C GLY A 23 -3.20 2.46 -4.97
N ALA A 24 -3.09 2.46 -6.30
CA ALA A 24 -2.24 3.40 -7.02
C ALA A 24 -2.60 4.85 -6.67
N PRO A 25 -1.60 5.74 -6.53
CA PRO A 25 -1.87 7.16 -6.31
C PRO A 25 -2.62 7.73 -7.51
N ARG A 26 -3.65 8.53 -7.25
CA ARG A 26 -4.49 9.17 -8.28
C ARG A 26 -4.11 10.62 -8.53
N THR A 27 -3.28 11.20 -7.67
CA THR A 27 -2.77 12.56 -7.79
C THR A 27 -1.27 12.62 -7.50
N GLN A 28 -0.62 13.69 -7.95
CA GLN A 28 0.80 13.93 -7.66
C GLN A 28 1.04 14.05 -6.15
N ALA A 29 0.15 14.73 -5.41
CA ALA A 29 0.28 14.86 -3.97
C ALA A 29 0.22 13.50 -3.24
N GLU A 30 -0.62 12.57 -3.71
CA GLU A 30 -0.66 11.21 -3.18
C GLU A 30 0.62 10.41 -3.50
N LEU A 31 1.21 10.62 -4.69
CA LEU A 31 2.47 10.02 -5.07
C LEU A 31 3.63 10.56 -4.21
N ASP A 32 3.75 11.88 -4.04
CA ASP A 32 4.75 12.50 -3.18
C ASP A 32 4.63 12.03 -1.73
N ALA A 33 3.41 11.96 -1.19
CA ALA A 33 3.18 11.40 0.14
C ALA A 33 3.66 9.94 0.25
N ARG A 34 3.48 9.15 -0.82
CA ARG A 34 3.94 7.75 -0.84
C ARG A 34 5.45 7.61 -0.96
N LEU A 35 6.09 8.43 -1.79
CA LEU A 35 7.54 8.44 -1.95
C LEU A 35 8.27 8.85 -0.66
N ALA A 36 7.62 9.62 0.21
CA ALA A 36 8.13 9.98 1.53
C ALA A 36 7.80 8.95 2.63
N ASP A 37 6.96 7.94 2.36
CA ASP A 37 6.50 6.98 3.36
C ASP A 37 7.42 5.75 3.43
N ASN A 38 8.26 5.70 4.47
CA ASN A 38 9.17 4.58 4.71
C ASN A 38 8.49 3.33 5.30
N SER A 39 7.17 3.37 5.56
CA SER A 39 6.42 2.21 6.06
C SER A 39 5.90 1.30 4.95
N VAL A 40 6.06 1.71 3.68
CA VAL A 40 5.63 0.94 2.51
C VAL A 40 6.83 0.47 1.70
N LYS A 41 6.70 -0.69 1.05
CA LYS A 41 7.69 -1.18 0.10
C LYS A 41 7.30 -0.69 -1.29
N LEU A 42 8.09 0.24 -1.84
CA LEU A 42 7.91 0.75 -3.20
C LEU A 42 8.63 -0.16 -4.20
N THR A 43 7.86 -0.76 -5.11
CA THR A 43 8.40 -1.54 -6.24
C THR A 43 8.43 -0.68 -7.51
N ASP A 44 7.42 0.16 -7.69
CA ASP A 44 7.31 1.15 -8.77
C ASP A 44 6.46 2.35 -8.32
N ARG A 45 6.46 3.46 -9.07
CA ARG A 45 5.61 4.64 -8.83
C ARG A 45 4.12 4.30 -8.66
N TYR A 46 3.63 3.24 -9.29
CA TYR A 46 2.24 2.78 -9.16
C TYR A 46 2.07 1.45 -8.42
N LEU A 47 3.16 0.86 -7.93
CA LEU A 47 3.14 -0.42 -7.21
C LEU A 47 3.87 -0.30 -5.88
N ALA A 48 3.08 -0.35 -4.80
CA ALA A 48 3.61 -0.40 -3.45
C ALA A 48 2.84 -1.43 -2.62
N THR A 49 3.53 -2.05 -1.67
CA THR A 49 2.93 -2.97 -0.71
C THR A 49 3.20 -2.53 0.72
N ARG A 50 2.42 -3.04 1.67
CA ARG A 50 2.68 -2.92 3.10
C ARG A 50 2.36 -4.24 3.81
N PRO A 51 2.91 -4.47 5.02
CA PRO A 51 2.57 -5.64 5.82
C PRO A 51 1.05 -5.80 5.97
N GLY A 52 0.55 -7.01 5.73
CA GLY A 52 -0.82 -7.37 6.04
C GLY A 52 -1.03 -7.36 7.56
N THR A 53 -2.26 -7.08 8.02
CA THR A 53 -2.60 -7.26 9.43
C THR A 53 -2.46 -8.75 9.78
N PRO A 54 -1.76 -9.13 10.86
CA PRO A 54 -1.82 -10.50 11.35
C PRO A 54 -3.29 -10.86 11.64
N GLY A 55 -3.72 -12.01 11.11
CA GLY A 55 -5.05 -12.57 11.31
C GLY A 55 -5.26 -13.16 12.70
#